data_AF-A0AAE1MLZ7-F1
#
_entry.id   AF-A0AAE1MLZ7-F1
#
_cell.length_a   1.000
_cell.length_b   1.000
_cell.length_c   1.000
_cell.angle_alpha   90.00
_cell.angle_beta   90.00
_cell.angle_gamma   90.00
#
_symmetry.space_group_name_H-M   'P 1'
#
loop_
_entity.id
_entity.type
_entity.pdbx_description
1 polymer ?
#
loop_
_entity_poly.entity_id
_entity_poly.type
_entity_poly.pdbx_seq_one_letter_code
_entity_poly.pdbx_strand_id
1 'polypeptide(L)'
;MTTIKTFSSCFRPSSSPLHCKLTPCSSLKLSVPDSRSCRLIYSNPNPLRNLSLRSNPEFQKAAPLEMADKRANTALLVVDMQRDFLEDGGPMLVKGGKAIVPNVVKAVEVARQNDILIVWVVREHDPLGRDVELFRRHLYGAGVVGPTTKGSEGAELADGLVIREGDYKLVKTRFSAFFATHLHSFLQGAGINSLVVTGVQTPNCIRQTVFDAVALDYQPVTVLVDATAAATPDIHHANLFDMRNIGVATPTLQEWSNMFEA
;
A
#
# COMPACT_ATOMS: atom_id res chain seq x y z
N MET A 1 4.70 -52.76 -23.13
CA MET A 1 4.35 -53.15 -21.75
C MET A 1 5.58 -52.94 -20.89
N THR A 2 5.65 -51.79 -20.22
CA THR A 2 6.85 -51.33 -19.53
C THR A 2 6.68 -51.57 -18.04
N THR A 3 7.42 -52.53 -17.52
CA THR A 3 7.41 -52.98 -16.13
C THR A 3 8.14 -51.96 -15.24
N ILE A 4 7.42 -51.30 -14.35
CA ILE A 4 7.99 -50.45 -13.30
C ILE A 4 8.45 -51.36 -12.15
N LYS A 5 9.76 -51.43 -11.92
CA LYS A 5 10.34 -52.08 -10.74
C LYS A 5 10.23 -51.14 -9.54
N THR A 6 9.49 -51.60 -8.53
CA THR A 6 9.42 -51.05 -7.18
C THR A 6 10.76 -51.26 -6.46
N PHE A 7 11.28 -50.20 -5.84
CA PHE A 7 12.34 -50.31 -4.82
C PHE A 7 11.70 -50.24 -3.44
N SER A 8 11.72 -51.37 -2.73
CA SER A 8 11.50 -51.44 -1.30
C SER A 8 12.85 -51.47 -0.59
N SER A 9 13.11 -50.56 0.34
CA SER A 9 14.04 -50.85 1.43
C SER A 9 13.49 -50.27 2.73
N CYS A 10 13.14 -51.20 3.61
CA CYS A 10 12.70 -50.99 4.97
C CYS A 10 13.79 -50.29 5.80
N PHE A 11 13.41 -49.27 6.57
CA PHE A 11 14.04 -49.00 7.87
C PHE A 11 12.93 -48.68 8.87
N ARG A 12 12.81 -49.53 9.88
CA ARG A 12 11.85 -49.42 10.98
C ARG A 12 12.36 -48.45 12.07
N PRO A 13 11.46 -47.92 12.91
CA PRO A 13 11.74 -46.82 13.85
C PRO A 13 12.34 -47.32 15.16
N SER A 14 13.24 -46.53 15.77
CA SER A 14 13.68 -46.75 17.16
C SER A 14 13.15 -45.65 18.08
N SER A 15 12.32 -46.08 19.02
CA SER A 15 11.76 -45.35 20.15
C SER A 15 12.78 -45.16 21.29
N SER A 16 12.68 -44.00 21.97
CA SER A 16 13.00 -43.70 23.39
C SER A 16 14.04 -42.60 23.66
N PRO A 17 13.90 -41.83 24.78
CA PRO A 17 14.13 -40.38 24.79
C PRO A 17 15.45 -39.95 25.45
N LEU A 18 16.11 -38.93 24.90
CA LEU A 18 17.26 -38.26 25.52
C LEU A 18 16.76 -37.17 26.48
N HIS A 19 16.91 -37.43 27.78
CA HIS A 19 16.76 -36.46 28.86
C HIS A 19 17.85 -35.38 28.78
N CYS A 20 17.48 -34.14 28.51
CA CYS A 20 18.37 -32.99 28.68
C CYS A 20 18.17 -32.43 30.11
N LYS A 21 19.14 -32.68 31.00
CA LYS A 21 19.15 -32.18 32.37
C LYS A 21 19.45 -30.67 32.36
N LEU A 22 18.50 -29.87 32.82
CA LEU A 22 18.71 -28.48 33.22
C LEU A 22 19.33 -28.45 34.62
N THR A 23 20.52 -27.88 34.75
CA THR A 23 21.08 -27.42 36.04
C THR A 23 21.12 -25.89 36.06
N PRO A 24 20.65 -25.23 37.14
CA PRO A 24 20.59 -23.79 37.22
C PRO A 24 21.96 -23.21 37.60
N CYS A 25 22.50 -22.31 36.77
CA CYS A 25 23.69 -21.54 37.14
C CYS A 25 23.25 -20.19 37.71
N SER A 26 23.44 -20.06 39.02
CA SER A 26 23.21 -18.88 39.83
C SER A 26 24.12 -17.71 39.44
N SER A 27 23.54 -16.50 39.44
CA SER A 27 24.17 -15.22 39.74
C SER A 27 25.44 -14.83 38.95
N LEU A 28 25.26 -14.08 37.86
CA LEU A 28 26.25 -13.11 37.40
C LEU A 28 25.67 -11.70 37.47
N LYS A 29 26.21 -10.92 38.41
CA LYS A 29 25.99 -9.48 38.53
C LYS A 29 26.63 -8.79 37.33
N LEU A 30 25.83 -8.10 36.52
CA LEU A 30 26.31 -7.14 35.52
C LEU A 30 26.77 -5.87 36.25
N SER A 31 28.09 -5.71 36.39
CA SER A 31 28.71 -4.43 36.75
C SER A 31 28.88 -3.58 35.49
N VAL A 32 28.25 -2.42 35.46
CA VAL A 32 28.45 -1.39 34.42
C VAL A 32 29.84 -0.75 34.62
N PRO A 33 30.73 -0.71 33.62
CA PRO A 33 31.95 0.09 33.73
C PRO A 33 31.69 1.56 33.35
N ASP A 34 32.22 2.42 34.20
CA ASP A 34 32.20 3.88 34.17
C ASP A 34 32.81 4.48 32.88
N SER A 35 32.19 5.56 32.44
CA SER A 35 32.58 6.41 31.32
C SER A 35 33.89 7.15 31.60
N ARG A 36 34.99 6.74 30.95
CA ARG A 36 36.14 7.62 30.66
C ARG A 36 37.14 6.96 29.69
N SER A 37 37.33 7.60 28.54
CA SER A 37 38.51 7.51 27.66
C SER A 37 38.86 6.14 27.05
N CYS A 38 38.31 5.86 25.86
CA CYS A 38 39.00 5.00 24.88
C CYS A 38 39.25 5.80 23.61
N ARG A 39 40.48 6.31 23.50
CA ARG A 39 40.99 7.03 22.33
C ARG A 39 41.68 5.97 21.45
N LEU A 40 41.00 5.51 20.40
CA LEU A 40 41.62 4.67 19.37
C LEU A 40 42.07 5.55 18.21
N ILE A 41 43.37 5.53 17.99
CA ILE A 41 44.10 6.22 16.94
C ILE A 41 43.93 5.41 15.66
N TYR A 42 43.35 6.00 14.61
CA TYR A 42 43.48 5.50 13.24
C TYR A 42 44.08 6.61 12.39
N SER A 43 45.38 6.46 12.10
CA SER A 43 46.09 7.22 11.09
C SER A 43 45.84 6.57 9.73
N ASN A 44 45.18 7.26 8.81
CA ASN A 44 45.33 7.00 7.38
C ASN A 44 45.29 8.34 6.62
N PRO A 45 46.35 8.73 5.88
CA PRO A 45 46.37 9.98 5.13
C PRO A 45 45.74 9.75 3.75
N ASN A 46 44.71 10.52 3.39
CA ASN A 46 44.24 10.58 2.01
C ASN A 46 44.38 12.02 1.47
N PRO A 47 45.17 12.25 0.41
CA PRO A 47 45.53 13.58 -0.04
C PRO A 47 44.64 14.05 -1.18
N LEU A 48 43.53 14.73 -0.89
CA LEU A 48 42.86 15.59 -1.87
C LEU A 48 42.29 16.84 -1.16
N ARG A 49 43.20 17.78 -0.88
CA ARG A 49 42.86 19.18 -0.65
C ARG A 49 42.69 19.86 -2.02
N ASN A 50 41.69 20.73 -2.10
CA ASN A 50 41.40 21.73 -3.13
C ASN A 50 40.54 21.26 -4.32
N LEU A 51 39.22 21.27 -4.11
CA LEU A 51 38.32 21.82 -5.12
C LEU A 51 37.50 22.94 -4.48
N SER A 52 37.99 24.16 -4.68
CA SER A 52 37.24 25.39 -4.44
C SER A 52 36.02 25.37 -5.36
N LEU A 53 34.85 25.05 -4.81
CA LEU A 53 33.57 25.34 -5.47
C LEU A 53 33.38 26.85 -5.43
N ARG A 54 33.89 27.52 -6.46
CA ARG A 54 33.53 28.89 -6.79
C ARG A 54 32.00 28.95 -6.88
N SER A 55 31.42 29.86 -6.11
CA SER A 55 30.06 30.34 -6.22
C SER A 55 29.76 30.68 -7.69
N ASN A 56 28.97 29.84 -8.36
CA ASN A 56 28.45 30.18 -9.68
C ASN A 56 27.08 30.88 -9.51
N PRO A 57 26.93 32.18 -9.84
CA PRO A 57 25.71 32.94 -9.58
C PRO A 57 24.59 32.74 -10.62
N GLU A 58 24.71 31.78 -11.54
CA GLU A 58 23.73 31.57 -12.63
C GLU A 58 22.53 30.67 -12.29
N PHE A 59 22.33 30.30 -11.02
CA PHE A 59 21.03 29.76 -10.58
C PHE A 59 20.05 30.90 -10.33
N GLN A 60 19.69 31.64 -11.38
CA GLN A 60 18.61 32.63 -11.32
C GLN A 60 17.44 32.23 -12.23
N LYS A 61 16.33 31.94 -11.54
CA LYS A 61 14.92 31.85 -11.98
C LYS A 61 14.56 30.73 -12.95
N ALA A 62 14.24 29.56 -12.38
CA ALA A 62 13.32 28.63 -13.02
C ALA A 62 11.87 28.96 -12.61
N ALA A 63 11.00 29.12 -13.61
CA ALA A 63 9.54 28.99 -13.54
C ALA A 63 9.09 28.42 -14.90
N PRO A 64 7.99 27.68 -15.06
CA PRO A 64 7.16 26.85 -14.18
C PRO A 64 7.24 25.36 -14.62
N LEU A 65 8.44 24.80 -14.72
CA LEU A 65 8.66 23.38 -15.10
C LEU A 65 8.30 22.39 -13.97
N GLU A 66 8.33 22.83 -12.71
CA GLU A 66 8.17 21.94 -11.54
C GLU A 66 6.75 21.38 -11.35
N MET A 67 5.71 22.08 -11.81
CA MET A 67 4.32 21.66 -11.61
C MET A 67 3.76 20.81 -12.75
N ALA A 68 4.14 21.09 -14.00
CA ALA A 68 3.75 20.27 -15.15
C ALA A 68 4.36 18.86 -15.04
N ASP A 69 5.62 18.78 -14.60
CA ASP A 69 6.33 17.52 -14.36
C ASP A 69 5.69 16.74 -13.20
N LYS A 70 5.30 17.42 -12.11
CA LYS A 70 4.54 16.83 -11.00
C LYS A 70 3.18 16.25 -11.41
N ARG A 71 2.48 16.84 -12.37
CA ARG A 71 1.19 16.29 -12.87
C ARG A 71 1.43 15.01 -13.67
N ALA A 72 2.38 15.07 -14.60
CA ALA A 72 2.70 13.97 -15.51
C ALA A 72 3.25 12.71 -14.79
N ASN A 73 3.87 12.87 -13.62
CA ASN A 73 4.41 11.78 -12.82
C ASN A 73 3.54 11.38 -11.60
N THR A 74 2.30 11.87 -11.52
CA THR A 74 1.34 11.52 -10.47
C THR A 74 0.28 10.53 -10.97
N ALA A 75 -0.08 9.56 -10.11
CA ALA A 75 -1.27 8.75 -10.30
C ALA A 75 -2.25 8.87 -9.11
N LEU A 76 -3.55 8.91 -9.41
CA LEU A 76 -4.64 8.77 -8.46
C LEU A 76 -5.06 7.30 -8.38
N LEU A 77 -4.93 6.70 -7.20
CA LEU A 77 -5.45 5.37 -6.88
C LEU A 77 -6.85 5.50 -6.25
N VAL A 78 -7.84 4.87 -6.88
CA VAL A 78 -9.21 4.77 -6.37
C VAL A 78 -9.46 3.34 -5.91
N VAL A 79 -9.43 3.12 -4.59
CA VAL A 79 -9.31 1.78 -4.01
C VAL A 79 -10.64 1.25 -3.47
N ASP A 80 -11.04 0.06 -3.94
CA ASP A 80 -12.15 -0.76 -3.45
C ASP A 80 -13.49 0.00 -3.34
N MET A 81 -13.76 0.95 -4.26
CA MET A 81 -15.04 1.68 -4.28
C MET A 81 -16.16 0.88 -4.96
N GLN A 82 -16.41 -0.32 -4.44
CA GLN A 82 -17.35 -1.31 -4.98
C GLN A 82 -18.61 -1.44 -4.13
N ARG A 83 -19.71 -1.90 -4.73
CA ARG A 83 -21.04 -2.00 -4.09
C ARG A 83 -20.99 -2.78 -2.77
N ASP A 84 -20.29 -3.91 -2.70
CA ASP A 84 -20.20 -4.74 -1.48
C ASP A 84 -19.55 -4.05 -0.27
N PHE A 85 -18.79 -2.98 -0.51
CA PHE A 85 -18.19 -2.16 0.55
C PHE A 85 -19.00 -0.91 0.88
N LEU A 86 -19.94 -0.50 0.04
CA LEU A 86 -20.55 0.84 0.08
C LEU A 86 -22.07 0.82 0.25
N GLU A 87 -22.76 -0.20 -0.27
CA GLU A 87 -24.21 -0.28 -0.21
C GLU A 87 -24.72 -0.90 1.08
N ASP A 88 -25.88 -0.40 1.52
CA ASP A 88 -26.53 -0.92 2.72
C ASP A 88 -26.88 -2.40 2.54
N GLY A 89 -26.50 -3.23 3.52
CA GLY A 89 -26.65 -4.68 3.42
C GLY A 89 -25.52 -5.39 2.66
N GLY A 90 -24.54 -4.65 2.12
CA GLY A 90 -23.33 -5.22 1.54
C GLY A 90 -22.57 -6.09 2.56
N PRO A 91 -22.06 -7.26 2.16
CA PRO A 91 -21.48 -8.24 3.09
C PRO A 91 -20.18 -7.74 3.75
N MET A 92 -19.58 -6.67 3.21
CA MET A 92 -18.34 -6.06 3.69
C MET A 92 -18.49 -4.54 3.90
N LEU A 93 -19.69 -4.07 4.23
CA LEU A 93 -20.02 -2.65 4.37
C LEU A 93 -19.02 -1.89 5.25
N VAL A 94 -18.45 -0.84 4.67
CA VAL A 94 -17.66 0.18 5.36
C VAL A 94 -18.59 1.34 5.64
N LYS A 95 -19.04 1.47 6.90
CA LYS A 95 -20.11 2.41 7.29
C LYS A 95 -19.87 3.86 6.83
N GLY A 96 -18.63 4.35 6.85
CA GLY A 96 -18.30 5.70 6.37
C GLY A 96 -18.12 5.83 4.85
N GLY A 97 -18.10 4.72 4.11
CA GLY A 97 -17.73 4.68 2.70
C GLY A 97 -18.72 5.40 1.78
N LYS A 98 -20.02 5.20 1.98
CA LYS A 98 -21.05 5.84 1.12
C LYS A 98 -20.97 7.37 1.17
N ALA A 99 -20.63 7.93 2.33
CA ALA A 99 -20.54 9.38 2.54
C ALA A 99 -19.40 10.05 1.75
N ILE A 100 -18.34 9.32 1.41
CA ILE A 100 -17.18 9.87 0.68
C ILE A 100 -17.32 9.79 -0.85
N VAL A 101 -18.34 9.10 -1.38
CA VAL A 101 -18.51 8.90 -2.82
C VAL A 101 -18.48 10.23 -3.60
N PRO A 102 -19.18 11.31 -3.19
CA PRO A 102 -19.11 12.59 -3.88
C PRO A 102 -17.68 13.17 -3.96
N ASN A 103 -16.89 13.03 -2.89
CA ASN A 103 -15.52 13.50 -2.85
C ASN A 103 -14.60 12.63 -3.73
N VAL A 104 -14.81 11.32 -3.79
CA VAL A 104 -14.08 10.44 -4.70
C VAL A 104 -14.39 10.78 -6.16
N VAL A 105 -15.67 11.01 -6.51
CA VAL A 105 -16.07 11.46 -7.85
C VAL A 105 -15.35 12.76 -8.20
N LYS A 106 -15.35 13.73 -7.28
CA LYS A 106 -14.69 15.01 -7.51
C LYS A 106 -13.17 14.90 -7.62
N ALA A 107 -12.53 14.03 -6.83
CA ALA A 107 -11.10 13.75 -6.96
C ALA A 107 -10.74 13.18 -8.34
N VAL A 108 -11.57 12.26 -8.85
CA VAL A 108 -11.44 11.71 -10.20
C VAL A 108 -11.62 12.77 -11.27
N GLU A 109 -12.59 13.68 -11.12
CA GLU A 109 -12.77 14.81 -12.04
C GLU A 109 -11.54 15.73 -12.08
N VAL A 110 -11.00 16.08 -10.91
CA VAL A 110 -9.79 16.91 -10.80
C VAL A 110 -8.59 16.20 -11.45
N ALA A 111 -8.44 14.90 -11.23
CA ALA A 111 -7.38 14.11 -11.86
C ALA A 111 -7.50 14.14 -13.39
N ARG A 112 -8.69 13.92 -13.94
CA ARG A 112 -8.94 13.98 -15.40
C ARG A 112 -8.67 15.35 -16.00
N GLN A 113 -9.04 16.42 -15.30
CA GLN A 113 -8.82 17.81 -15.75
C GLN A 113 -7.33 18.19 -15.78
N ASN A 114 -6.48 17.42 -15.10
CA ASN A 114 -5.05 17.70 -14.94
C ASN A 114 -4.16 16.60 -15.53
N ASP A 115 -4.72 15.74 -16.40
CA ASP A 115 -4.01 14.64 -17.06
C ASP A 115 -3.28 13.69 -16.09
N ILE A 116 -3.80 13.54 -14.86
CA ILE A 116 -3.27 12.62 -13.86
C ILE A 116 -3.75 11.20 -14.19
N LEU A 117 -2.83 10.24 -14.17
CA LEU A 117 -3.17 8.83 -14.40
C LEU A 117 -4.12 8.31 -13.32
N ILE A 118 -5.26 7.75 -13.72
CA ILE A 118 -6.24 7.18 -12.78
C ILE A 118 -6.14 5.66 -12.81
N VAL A 119 -5.95 5.06 -11.63
CA VAL A 119 -5.95 3.61 -11.44
C VAL A 119 -7.10 3.23 -10.51
N TRP A 120 -8.09 2.56 -11.07
CA TRP A 120 -9.17 1.92 -10.34
C TRP A 120 -8.70 0.58 -9.81
N VAL A 121 -8.48 0.51 -8.50
CA VAL A 121 -8.05 -0.71 -7.83
C VAL A 121 -9.29 -1.40 -7.26
N VAL A 122 -9.60 -2.58 -7.76
CA VAL A 122 -10.80 -3.35 -7.40
C VAL A 122 -10.45 -4.77 -6.95
N ARG A 123 -11.41 -5.44 -6.34
CA ARG A 123 -11.38 -6.87 -6.05
C ARG A 123 -12.32 -7.63 -6.96
N GLU A 124 -11.87 -8.75 -7.48
CA GLU A 124 -12.68 -9.71 -8.23
C GLU A 124 -12.23 -11.12 -7.84
N HIS A 125 -12.81 -11.63 -6.76
CA HIS A 125 -12.41 -12.91 -6.19
C HIS A 125 -12.96 -14.09 -6.97
N ASP A 126 -12.18 -15.17 -7.00
CA ASP A 126 -12.62 -16.47 -7.49
C ASP A 126 -13.93 -16.89 -6.79
N PRO A 127 -14.96 -17.36 -7.52
CA PRO A 127 -16.25 -17.73 -6.91
C PRO A 127 -16.18 -18.80 -5.83
N LEU A 128 -15.14 -19.64 -5.82
CA LEU A 128 -14.91 -20.65 -4.78
C LEU A 128 -14.03 -20.14 -3.62
N GLY A 129 -13.72 -18.84 -3.61
CA GLY A 129 -12.90 -18.17 -2.60
C GLY A 129 -11.46 -18.67 -2.54
N ARG A 130 -10.93 -19.23 -3.63
CA ARG A 130 -9.57 -19.83 -3.66
C ARG A 130 -8.45 -18.81 -3.52
N ASP A 131 -8.71 -17.57 -3.91
CA ASP A 131 -7.76 -16.47 -3.89
C ASP A 131 -8.02 -15.46 -2.76
N VAL A 132 -9.02 -15.70 -1.91
CA VAL A 132 -9.44 -14.78 -0.84
C VAL A 132 -8.48 -14.83 0.34
N GLU A 133 -8.44 -13.78 1.16
CA GLU A 133 -7.72 -13.84 2.44
C GLU A 133 -8.24 -14.99 3.32
N LEU A 134 -7.35 -15.74 3.98
CA LEU A 134 -7.72 -16.97 4.70
C LEU A 134 -8.86 -16.77 5.71
N PHE A 135 -8.85 -15.64 6.42
CA PHE A 135 -9.88 -15.32 7.42
C PHE A 135 -11.24 -14.94 6.82
N ARG A 136 -11.33 -14.68 5.51
CA ARG A 136 -12.58 -14.39 4.77
C ARG A 136 -13.08 -15.55 3.94
N ARG A 137 -12.32 -16.64 3.83
CA ARG A 137 -12.68 -17.79 2.98
C ARG A 137 -14.03 -18.43 3.37
N HIS A 138 -14.44 -18.31 4.63
CA HIS A 138 -15.73 -18.78 5.13
C HIS A 138 -16.95 -18.05 4.52
N LEU A 139 -16.74 -16.89 3.88
CA LEU A 139 -17.78 -16.12 3.19
C LEU A 139 -18.08 -16.67 1.78
N TYR A 140 -17.35 -17.71 1.35
CA TYR A 140 -17.43 -18.30 0.00
C TYR A 140 -17.74 -19.79 0.11
N GLY A 141 -18.46 -20.33 -0.87
CA GLY A 141 -18.84 -21.73 -0.89
C GLY A 141 -19.78 -22.06 -2.04
N ALA A 142 -20.08 -23.35 -2.21
CA ALA A 142 -21.04 -23.78 -3.23
C ALA A 142 -22.42 -23.15 -2.99
N GLY A 143 -22.93 -22.44 -3.98
CA GLY A 143 -24.23 -21.75 -3.91
C GLY A 143 -24.22 -20.43 -3.15
N VAL A 144 -23.07 -19.93 -2.72
CA VAL A 144 -22.92 -18.62 -2.03
C VAL A 144 -22.13 -17.68 -2.94
N VAL A 145 -22.69 -16.50 -3.20
CA VAL A 145 -21.95 -15.41 -3.86
C VAL A 145 -21.23 -14.62 -2.77
N GLY A 146 -19.92 -14.85 -2.63
CA GLY A 146 -19.09 -14.15 -1.65
C GLY A 146 -18.82 -12.69 -2.04
N PRO A 147 -18.30 -11.87 -1.12
CA PRO A 147 -18.02 -10.46 -1.39
C PRO A 147 -17.10 -10.25 -2.59
N THR A 148 -17.41 -9.32 -3.48
CA THR A 148 -16.62 -8.98 -4.66
C THR A 148 -16.27 -10.20 -5.53
N THR A 149 -17.17 -11.18 -5.58
CA THR A 149 -17.02 -12.34 -6.49
C THR A 149 -16.97 -11.85 -7.93
N LYS A 150 -16.04 -12.37 -8.72
CA LYS A 150 -15.89 -11.98 -10.14
C LYS A 150 -17.21 -12.13 -10.90
N GLY A 151 -17.68 -11.03 -11.46
CA GLY A 151 -18.93 -10.96 -12.24
C GLY A 151 -20.21 -10.82 -11.41
N SER A 152 -20.13 -10.68 -10.08
CA SER A 152 -21.29 -10.33 -9.27
C SER A 152 -21.55 -8.82 -9.29
N GLU A 153 -22.80 -8.42 -9.06
CA GLU A 153 -23.17 -7.00 -8.88
C GLU A 153 -22.39 -6.36 -7.72
N GLY A 154 -22.16 -7.11 -6.65
CA GLY A 154 -21.37 -6.67 -5.49
C GLY A 154 -19.92 -6.27 -5.83
N ALA A 155 -19.35 -6.85 -6.90
CA ALA A 155 -18.02 -6.52 -7.42
C ALA A 155 -18.01 -5.30 -8.35
N GLU A 156 -19.15 -4.76 -8.74
CA GLU A 156 -19.21 -3.55 -9.54
C GLU A 156 -18.86 -2.31 -8.72
N LEU A 157 -18.46 -1.22 -9.40
CA LEU A 157 -18.29 0.08 -8.75
C LEU A 157 -19.63 0.58 -8.22
N ALA A 158 -19.59 1.33 -7.11
CA ALA A 158 -20.79 1.99 -6.59
C ALA A 158 -21.32 3.08 -7.55
N ASP A 159 -22.58 3.43 -7.37
CA ASP A 159 -23.27 4.38 -8.24
C ASP A 159 -22.54 5.74 -8.31
N GLY A 160 -22.45 6.29 -9.53
CA GLY A 160 -21.75 7.55 -9.81
C GLY A 160 -20.25 7.41 -10.11
N LEU A 161 -19.66 6.23 -9.89
CA LEU A 161 -18.27 5.95 -10.22
C LEU A 161 -18.18 5.17 -11.54
N VAL A 162 -17.42 5.71 -12.50
CA VAL A 162 -17.30 5.16 -13.84
C VAL A 162 -15.84 5.20 -14.30
N ILE A 163 -15.33 4.03 -14.69
CA ILE A 163 -14.06 3.89 -15.40
C ILE A 163 -14.28 4.38 -16.82
N ARG A 164 -13.52 5.40 -17.24
CA ARG A 164 -13.58 5.95 -18.60
C ARG A 164 -12.40 5.44 -19.43
N GLU A 165 -12.50 5.63 -20.74
CA GLU A 165 -11.38 5.42 -21.64
C GLU A 165 -10.17 6.24 -21.17
N GLY A 166 -8.98 5.62 -21.14
CA GLY A 166 -7.76 6.20 -20.60
C GLY A 166 -7.48 5.87 -19.13
N ASP A 167 -8.50 5.55 -18.34
CA ASP A 167 -8.30 5.05 -16.97
C ASP A 167 -7.77 3.61 -16.99
N TYR A 168 -7.03 3.22 -15.95
CA TYR A 168 -6.55 1.85 -15.77
C TYR A 168 -7.34 1.09 -14.71
N LYS A 169 -7.73 -0.16 -14.98
CA LYS A 169 -8.35 -1.05 -14.01
C LYS A 169 -7.36 -2.11 -13.53
N LEU A 170 -7.10 -2.14 -12.23
CA LEU A 170 -6.28 -3.14 -11.57
C LEU A 170 -7.13 -4.03 -10.66
N VAL A 171 -7.03 -5.35 -10.84
CA VAL A 171 -7.62 -6.32 -9.90
C VAL A 171 -6.57 -6.75 -8.88
N LYS A 172 -6.92 -6.71 -7.59
CA LYS A 172 -6.10 -7.21 -6.47
C LYS A 172 -6.87 -8.24 -5.64
N THR A 173 -6.12 -9.11 -4.96
CA THR A 173 -6.69 -10.15 -4.08
C THR A 173 -6.29 -9.99 -2.61
N ARG A 174 -5.49 -8.99 -2.27
CA ARG A 174 -5.04 -8.65 -0.90
C ARG A 174 -5.33 -7.18 -0.60
N PHE A 175 -5.00 -6.73 0.62
CA PHE A 175 -5.31 -5.34 0.98
C PHE A 175 -4.51 -4.34 0.14
N SER A 176 -3.18 -4.51 0.09
CA SER A 176 -2.32 -3.65 -0.75
C SER A 176 -2.62 -3.81 -2.24
N ALA A 177 -2.67 -2.67 -2.94
CA ALA A 177 -2.72 -2.63 -4.40
C ALA A 177 -1.43 -3.12 -5.07
N PHE A 178 -0.31 -3.15 -4.35
CA PHE A 178 0.99 -3.62 -4.87
C PHE A 178 1.24 -5.11 -4.64
N PHE A 179 0.66 -5.69 -3.59
CA PHE A 179 0.98 -7.06 -3.20
C PHE A 179 0.51 -8.07 -4.24
N ALA A 180 1.46 -8.77 -4.86
CA ALA A 180 1.23 -9.77 -5.90
C ALA A 180 0.38 -9.25 -7.08
N THR A 181 0.56 -7.97 -7.44
CA THR A 181 0.02 -7.36 -8.65
C THR A 181 1.17 -6.80 -9.49
N HIS A 182 0.88 -6.36 -10.71
CA HIS A 182 1.83 -5.67 -11.58
C HIS A 182 1.76 -4.14 -11.46
N LEU A 183 1.12 -3.60 -10.39
CA LEU A 183 0.91 -2.15 -10.24
C LEU A 183 2.23 -1.36 -10.26
N HIS A 184 3.25 -1.81 -9.52
CA HIS A 184 4.53 -1.10 -9.48
C HIS A 184 5.19 -1.05 -10.86
N SER A 185 5.29 -2.18 -11.55
CA SER A 185 5.85 -2.22 -12.91
C SER A 185 5.05 -1.36 -13.90
N PHE A 186 3.72 -1.33 -13.77
CA PHE A 186 2.86 -0.50 -14.61
C PHE A 186 3.11 1.00 -14.38
N LEU A 187 3.13 1.43 -13.11
CA LEU A 187 3.36 2.82 -12.73
C LEU A 187 4.76 3.29 -13.14
N GLN A 188 5.79 2.48 -12.94
CA GLN A 188 7.16 2.77 -13.39
C GLN A 188 7.25 2.90 -14.91
N GLY A 189 6.59 2.00 -15.65
CA GLY A 189 6.52 2.08 -17.11
C GLY A 189 5.81 3.34 -17.61
N ALA A 190 4.92 3.91 -16.82
CA ALA A 190 4.23 5.17 -17.09
C ALA A 190 4.97 6.41 -16.54
N GLY A 191 6.17 6.26 -15.96
CA GLY A 191 6.93 7.37 -15.39
C GLY A 191 6.37 7.95 -14.08
N ILE A 192 5.49 7.22 -13.40
CA ILE A 192 4.86 7.66 -12.16
C ILE A 192 5.80 7.46 -10.98
N ASN A 193 6.02 8.53 -10.22
CA ASN A 193 6.78 8.54 -8.97
C ASN A 193 5.99 9.13 -7.79
N SER A 194 4.82 9.73 -8.04
CA SER A 194 3.97 10.38 -7.05
C SER A 194 2.59 9.73 -6.99
N LEU A 195 2.02 9.57 -5.80
CA LEU A 195 0.73 8.89 -5.63
C LEU A 195 -0.25 9.69 -4.77
N VAL A 196 -1.50 9.72 -5.20
CA VAL A 196 -2.66 10.19 -4.44
C VAL A 196 -3.58 9.01 -4.22
N VAL A 197 -4.00 8.75 -2.99
CA VAL A 197 -4.78 7.56 -2.61
C VAL A 197 -6.14 7.97 -2.05
N THR A 198 -7.19 7.32 -2.56
CA THR A 198 -8.59 7.49 -2.15
C THR A 198 -9.29 6.14 -2.03
N GLY A 199 -10.45 6.15 -1.39
CA GLY A 199 -11.36 5.00 -1.35
C GLY A 199 -11.43 4.32 0.01
N VAL A 200 -11.67 3.00 0.02
CA VAL A 200 -11.92 2.26 1.26
C VAL A 200 -11.08 0.99 1.43
N GLN A 201 -10.81 0.52 2.64
CA GLN A 201 -10.98 1.23 3.92
C GLN A 201 -9.63 1.62 4.52
N THR A 202 -9.63 2.69 5.31
CA THR A 202 -8.44 3.32 5.89
C THR A 202 -7.48 2.34 6.56
N PRO A 203 -7.91 1.45 7.49
CA PRO A 203 -6.98 0.59 8.22
C PRO A 203 -6.40 -0.58 7.41
N ASN A 204 -7.03 -0.90 6.27
CA ASN A 204 -6.72 -2.11 5.50
C ASN A 204 -6.11 -1.72 4.16
N CYS A 205 -6.92 -1.65 3.10
CA CYS A 205 -6.46 -1.49 1.73
C CYS A 205 -5.73 -0.17 1.51
N ILE A 206 -6.22 0.92 2.13
CA ILE A 206 -5.57 2.22 2.03
C ILE A 206 -4.22 2.20 2.74
N ARG A 207 -4.21 1.89 4.05
CA ARG A 207 -2.97 1.86 4.83
C ARG A 207 -1.93 0.93 4.24
N GLN A 208 -2.28 -0.31 3.87
CA GLN A 208 -1.28 -1.24 3.33
C GLN A 208 -0.74 -0.76 1.97
N THR A 209 -1.60 -0.21 1.11
CA THR A 209 -1.15 0.38 -0.17
C THR A 209 -0.21 1.57 0.04
N VAL A 210 -0.51 2.43 1.02
CA VAL A 210 0.32 3.60 1.36
C VAL A 210 1.68 3.18 1.92
N PHE A 211 1.71 2.21 2.84
CA PHE A 211 2.97 1.72 3.40
C PHE A 211 3.84 1.05 2.33
N ASP A 212 3.23 0.26 1.43
CA ASP A 212 3.97 -0.33 0.31
C ASP A 212 4.45 0.73 -0.68
N ALA A 213 3.65 1.79 -0.95
CA ALA A 213 4.07 2.91 -1.77
C ALA A 213 5.30 3.62 -1.20
N VAL A 214 5.30 3.90 0.11
CA VAL A 214 6.47 4.49 0.79
C VAL A 214 7.68 3.56 0.72
N ALA A 215 7.48 2.25 0.92
CA ALA A 215 8.56 1.26 0.84
C ALA A 215 9.13 1.07 -0.58
N LEU A 216 8.38 1.47 -1.61
CA LEU A 216 8.76 1.44 -3.02
C LEU A 216 9.28 2.80 -3.53
N ASP A 217 9.59 3.74 -2.62
CA ASP A 217 10.14 5.07 -2.91
C ASP A 217 9.26 5.96 -3.80
N TYR A 218 7.92 5.80 -3.75
CA TYR A 218 7.02 6.83 -4.30
C TYR A 218 7.08 8.07 -3.42
N GLN A 219 7.25 9.24 -4.04
CA GLN A 219 7.35 10.51 -3.32
C GLN A 219 6.86 11.71 -4.18
N PRO A 220 5.87 12.49 -3.69
CA PRO A 220 5.11 12.27 -2.46
C PRO A 220 4.09 11.13 -2.56
N VAL A 221 3.75 10.56 -1.40
CA VAL A 221 2.52 9.77 -1.19
C VAL A 221 1.52 10.64 -0.43
N THR A 222 0.31 10.75 -0.98
CA THR A 222 -0.78 11.59 -0.47
C THR A 222 -2.02 10.75 -0.24
N VAL A 223 -2.74 10.96 0.87
CA VAL A 223 -4.04 10.35 1.16
C VAL A 223 -5.08 11.45 1.32
N LEU A 224 -6.11 11.48 0.48
CA LEU A 224 -7.19 12.46 0.64
C LEU A 224 -8.10 12.04 1.79
N VAL A 225 -8.06 12.78 2.89
CA VAL A 225 -8.68 12.36 4.16
C VAL A 225 -10.20 12.29 4.10
N ASP A 226 -10.82 13.17 3.34
CA ASP A 226 -12.25 13.29 3.13
C ASP A 226 -12.74 12.52 1.87
N ALA A 227 -11.83 11.91 1.11
CA ALA A 227 -12.13 10.94 0.06
C ALA A 227 -11.63 9.52 0.43
N THR A 228 -11.47 9.27 1.74
CA THR A 228 -11.10 7.98 2.32
C THR A 228 -11.96 7.70 3.56
N ALA A 229 -12.37 6.46 3.80
CA ALA A 229 -13.22 6.14 4.95
C ALA A 229 -12.88 4.82 5.65
N ALA A 230 -13.35 4.69 6.89
CA ALA A 230 -13.30 3.46 7.69
C ALA A 230 -14.68 3.14 8.29
N ALA A 231 -14.75 2.06 9.06
CA ALA A 231 -15.97 1.69 9.78
C ALA A 231 -16.39 2.72 10.85
N THR A 232 -15.42 3.39 11.48
CA THR A 232 -15.66 4.45 12.47
C THR A 232 -14.67 5.61 12.30
N PRO A 233 -15.02 6.83 12.74
CA PRO A 233 -14.10 7.98 12.75
C PRO A 233 -12.81 7.69 13.52
N ASP A 234 -12.88 7.05 14.68
CA ASP A 234 -11.69 6.76 15.50
C ASP A 234 -10.68 5.87 14.78
N ILE A 235 -11.17 4.80 14.11
CA ILE A 235 -10.32 3.93 13.29
C ILE A 235 -9.71 4.73 12.15
N HIS A 236 -10.50 5.56 11.47
CA HIS A 236 -10.01 6.40 10.39
C HIS A 236 -8.89 7.34 10.86
N HIS A 237 -9.12 8.11 11.92
CA HIS A 237 -8.17 9.07 12.45
C HIS A 237 -6.89 8.43 13.01
N ALA A 238 -6.99 7.29 13.71
CA ALA A 238 -5.81 6.58 14.20
C ALA A 238 -4.89 6.13 13.05
N ASN A 239 -5.46 5.65 11.95
CA ASN A 239 -4.68 5.20 10.79
C ASN A 239 -4.10 6.37 9.99
N LEU A 240 -4.84 7.49 9.85
CA LEU A 240 -4.30 8.72 9.29
C LEU A 240 -3.13 9.27 10.13
N PHE A 241 -3.25 9.20 11.46
CA PHE A 241 -2.17 9.61 12.37
C PHE A 241 -0.90 8.79 12.13
N ASP A 242 -1.01 7.46 12.03
CA ASP A 242 0.15 6.61 11.73
C ASP A 242 0.77 6.93 10.36
N MET A 243 -0.05 7.15 9.33
CA MET A 243 0.44 7.52 7.99
C MET A 243 1.18 8.86 7.98
N ARG A 244 0.66 9.89 8.69
CA ARG A 244 1.36 11.18 8.83
C ARG A 244 2.74 11.02 9.47
N ASN A 245 2.86 10.18 10.50
CA ASN A 245 4.11 9.96 11.22
C ASN A 245 5.18 9.22 10.40
N ILE A 246 4.81 8.59 9.28
CA ILE A 246 5.77 8.04 8.30
C ILE A 246 6.03 8.98 7.11
N GLY A 247 5.58 10.24 7.18
CA GLY A 247 5.84 11.26 6.16
C GLY A 247 4.81 11.37 5.03
N VAL A 248 3.67 10.70 5.15
CA VAL A 248 2.59 10.77 4.13
C VAL A 248 1.78 12.04 4.32
N ALA A 249 1.55 12.78 3.23
CA ALA A 249 0.69 13.96 3.25
C ALA A 249 -0.78 13.53 3.32
N THR A 250 -1.59 14.22 4.13
CA THR A 250 -3.02 13.89 4.27
C THR A 250 -3.92 15.12 4.15
N PRO A 251 -3.93 15.80 2.99
CA PRO A 251 -4.80 16.95 2.77
C PRO A 251 -6.26 16.51 2.61
N THR A 252 -7.17 17.46 2.74
CA THR A 252 -8.54 17.37 2.19
C THR A 252 -8.51 17.43 0.67
N LEU A 253 -9.58 17.00 0.02
CA LEU A 253 -9.79 17.14 -1.41
C LEU A 253 -9.68 18.61 -1.85
N GLN A 254 -10.22 19.53 -1.07
CA GLN A 254 -10.15 20.96 -1.39
C GLN A 254 -8.71 21.45 -1.39
N GLU A 255 -7.94 21.13 -0.35
CA GLU A 255 -6.52 21.51 -0.25
C GLU A 255 -5.71 20.91 -1.39
N TRP A 256 -5.95 19.66 -1.77
CA TRP A 256 -5.31 19.04 -2.92
C TRP A 256 -5.71 19.68 -4.25
N SER A 257 -7.00 20.01 -4.44
CA SER A 257 -7.50 20.64 -5.67
C SER A 257 -6.91 22.03 -5.88
N ASN A 258 -6.76 22.81 -4.80
CA ASN A 258 -6.15 24.15 -4.85
C ASN A 258 -4.71 24.13 -5.37
N MET A 259 -4.02 22.98 -5.33
CA MET A 259 -2.67 22.83 -5.88
C MET A 259 -2.63 22.93 -7.41
N PHE A 260 -3.76 22.84 -8.09
CA PHE A 260 -3.83 22.90 -9.56
C PHE A 260 -4.37 24.21 -10.12
N GLU A 261 -4.95 25.05 -9.26
CA GLU A 261 -5.56 26.35 -9.62
C GLU A 261 -4.55 27.52 -9.60
N ALA A 262 -3.34 27.30 -9.06
CA ALA A 262 -2.23 28.26 -9.02
C ALA A 262 -1.27 28.09 -10.20
#